data_AF-A0A821ASH0-F1
#
_entry.id   AF-A0A821ASH0-F1
#
_cell.length_a   1.000
_cell.length_b   1.000
_cell.length_c   1.000
_cell.angle_alpha   90.00
_cell.angle_beta   90.00
_cell.angle_gamma   90.00
#
_symmetry.space_group_name_H-M   'P 1'
#
loop_
_entity.id
_entity.type
_entity.pdbx_description
1 polymer ?
#
loop_
_entity_poly.entity_id
_entity_poly.type
_entity_poly.pdbx_seq_one_letter_code
_entity_poly.pdbx_strand_id
1 'polypeptide(L)'
;FEVPAAEFTGTLPSPPIHEELEPVDYFYSMFGKESITLMKNQSNLYSPQMNPNKPLCVSENEMNRFISILLMTDVYSFPQQRFFWMNATRVESLTSAMSRDQFLPIKRNINVVDNTNILDNNDPNFDRAYKVGPLLNIFKENFRKIPKEEK
;
A
#
# COMPACT_ATOMS: atom_id res chain seq x y z
N PHE A 1 -13.65 -22.29 -32.70
CA PHE A 1 -13.57 -21.63 -31.39
C PHE A 1 -14.89 -20.90 -31.20
N GLU A 2 -15.77 -21.42 -30.34
CA GLU A 2 -16.94 -20.68 -29.89
C GLU A 2 -16.55 -19.90 -28.64
N VAL A 3 -16.83 -18.60 -28.65
CA VAL A 3 -16.63 -17.74 -27.47
C VAL A 3 -17.68 -18.17 -26.44
N PRO A 4 -17.32 -18.51 -25.19
CA PRO A 4 -18.32 -18.82 -24.19
C PRO A 4 -19.23 -17.62 -24.00
N ALA A 5 -20.54 -17.85 -23.93
CA ALA A 5 -21.52 -16.83 -23.63
C ALA A 5 -21.22 -16.25 -22.23
N ALA A 6 -20.50 -15.14 -22.20
CA ALA A 6 -20.12 -14.42 -20.99
C ALA A 6 -21.17 -13.38 -20.59
N GLU A 7 -22.44 -13.63 -20.92
CA GLU A 7 -23.53 -12.78 -20.49
C GLU A 7 -24.02 -13.29 -19.13
N PHE A 8 -23.56 -12.62 -18.08
CA PHE A 8 -24.14 -12.78 -16.75
C PHE A 8 -25.61 -12.35 -16.81
N THR A 9 -26.53 -13.33 -16.85
CA THR A 9 -27.97 -13.10 -16.82
C THR A 9 -28.53 -12.94 -15.40
N GLY A 10 -27.65 -12.93 -14.39
CA GLY A 10 -28.04 -12.74 -13.01
C GLY A 10 -28.39 -11.28 -12.75
N THR A 11 -29.40 -11.05 -11.92
CA THR A 11 -29.57 -9.74 -11.27
C THR A 11 -28.63 -9.71 -10.07
N LEU A 12 -27.69 -8.77 -10.04
CA LEU A 12 -26.96 -8.48 -8.80
C LEU A 12 -28.00 -8.04 -7.75
N PRO A 13 -27.91 -8.54 -6.50
CA PRO A 13 -28.74 -8.00 -5.44
C PRO A 13 -28.49 -6.50 -5.34
N SER A 14 -29.55 -5.73 -5.04
CA SER A 14 -29.35 -4.32 -4.69
C SER A 14 -28.30 -4.26 -3.58
N PRO A 15 -27.30 -3.35 -3.70
CA PRO A 15 -26.32 -3.18 -2.65
C PRO A 15 -27.05 -3.07 -1.32
N PRO A 16 -26.61 -3.82 -0.28
CA PRO A 16 -27.28 -3.73 1.01
C PRO A 16 -27.32 -2.27 1.45
N ILE A 17 -28.46 -1.84 1.98
CA ILE A 17 -28.68 -0.50 2.53
C ILE A 17 -27.89 -0.41 3.84
N HIS A 18 -26.57 -0.38 3.74
CA HIS A 18 -25.68 0.06 4.79
C HIS A 18 -25.35 1.52 4.48
N GLU A 19 -25.17 2.34 5.52
CA GLU A 19 -24.67 3.72 5.41
C GLU A 19 -23.66 3.82 4.27
N GLU A 20 -23.84 4.77 3.35
CA GLU A 20 -23.03 4.91 2.13
C GLU A 20 -21.55 5.12 2.50
N LEU A 21 -20.83 4.02 2.75
CA LEU A 21 -19.40 4.04 2.99
C LEU A 21 -18.73 4.64 1.76
N GLU A 22 -17.83 5.59 1.97
CA GLU A 22 -17.05 6.13 0.88
C GLU A 22 -16.02 5.08 0.41
N PRO A 23 -15.54 5.14 -0.84
CA PRO A 23 -14.51 4.22 -1.33
C PRO A 23 -13.28 4.08 -0.40
N VAL A 24 -12.94 5.16 0.31
CA VAL A 24 -11.85 5.19 1.28
C VAL A 24 -12.14 4.34 2.53
N ASP A 25 -13.39 4.21 2.94
CA ASP A 25 -13.79 3.40 4.09
C ASP A 25 -13.62 1.90 3.78
N TYR A 26 -13.97 1.48 2.56
CA TYR A 26 -13.69 0.12 2.08
C TYR A 26 -12.18 -0.14 2.01
N PHE A 27 -11.39 0.83 1.54
CA PHE A 27 -9.94 0.69 1.55
C PHE A 27 -9.41 0.47 2.98
N TYR A 28 -9.83 1.29 3.94
CA TYR A 28 -9.37 1.17 5.32
C TYR A 28 -9.95 -0.05 6.05
N SER A 29 -11.08 -0.60 5.65
CA SER A 29 -11.61 -1.85 6.24
C SER A 29 -10.71 -3.05 5.95
N MET A 30 -9.98 -3.04 4.82
CA MET A 30 -8.99 -4.06 4.45
C MET A 30 -7.58 -3.67 4.89
N PHE A 31 -7.13 -2.47 4.50
CA PHE A 31 -5.76 -2.03 4.66
C PHE A 31 -5.46 -1.63 6.10
N GLY A 32 -6.43 -1.08 6.83
CA GLY A 32 -6.27 -0.59 8.20
C GLY A 32 -5.50 0.73 8.29
N LYS A 33 -5.93 1.63 9.16
CA LYS A 33 -5.18 2.88 9.44
C LYS A 33 -3.86 2.58 10.15
N GLU A 34 -3.83 1.53 10.95
CA GLU A 34 -2.67 0.99 11.63
C GLU A 34 -1.54 0.58 10.67
N SER A 35 -1.86 0.15 9.45
CA SER A 35 -0.85 -0.13 8.41
C SER A 35 -0.08 1.12 8.00
N ILE A 36 -0.78 2.26 7.89
CA ILE A 36 -0.16 3.55 7.56
C ILE A 36 0.82 3.94 8.66
N THR A 37 0.38 3.87 9.91
CA THR A 37 1.20 4.18 11.08
C THR A 37 2.41 3.24 11.17
N LEU A 38 2.22 1.93 10.94
CA LEU A 38 3.29 0.94 10.89
C LEU A 38 4.33 1.30 9.82
N MET A 39 3.90 1.45 8.57
CA MET A 39 4.79 1.78 7.45
C MET A 39 5.54 3.08 7.70
N LYS A 40 4.87 4.12 8.19
CA LYS A 40 5.47 5.41 8.52
C LYS A 40 6.54 5.29 9.60
N ASN A 41 6.21 4.65 10.72
CA ASN A 41 7.15 4.52 11.85
C ASN A 41 8.38 3.68 11.47
N GLN A 42 8.17 2.55 10.80
CA GLN A 42 9.25 1.64 10.43
C GLN A 42 10.12 2.20 9.30
N SER A 43 9.55 2.95 8.35
CA SER A 43 10.34 3.63 7.30
C SER A 43 11.21 4.77 7.86
N ASN A 44 10.65 5.56 8.80
CA ASN A 44 11.41 6.60 9.49
C ASN A 44 12.53 6.02 10.37
N LEU A 45 12.31 4.87 11.01
CA LEU A 45 13.33 4.16 11.78
C LEU A 45 14.42 3.58 10.87
N TYR A 46 14.04 2.97 9.74
CA TYR A 46 14.95 2.30 8.82
C TYR A 46 15.93 3.26 8.13
N SER A 47 15.46 4.45 7.74
CA SER A 47 16.29 5.38 6.98
C SER A 47 17.60 5.82 7.67
N PRO A 48 17.65 6.24 8.95
CA PRO A 48 18.91 6.54 9.63
C PRO A 48 19.75 5.29 9.92
N GLN A 49 19.14 4.11 10.06
CA GLN A 49 19.90 2.85 10.20
C GLN A 49 20.73 2.56 8.94
N MET A 50 20.23 2.93 7.77
CA MET A 50 20.94 2.74 6.50
C MET A 50 21.85 3.90 6.12
N ASN A 51 21.44 5.14 6.41
CA ASN A 51 22.26 6.32 6.16
C ASN A 51 21.94 7.42 7.19
N PRO A 52 22.75 7.53 8.27
CA PRO A 52 22.54 8.53 9.32
C PRO A 52 22.49 9.98 8.81
N ASN A 53 23.11 10.29 7.67
CA ASN A 53 23.17 11.62 7.10
C ASN A 53 21.93 12.00 6.27
N LYS A 54 21.01 11.05 6.04
CA LYS A 54 19.80 11.26 5.22
C LYS A 54 18.57 10.61 5.89
N PRO A 55 18.19 11.03 7.11
CA PRO A 55 17.00 10.50 7.77
C PRO A 55 15.75 10.88 6.98
N LEU A 56 14.83 9.94 6.87
CA LEU A 56 13.46 10.16 6.44
C LEU A 56 12.65 10.65 7.65
N CYS A 57 11.77 11.61 7.40
CA CYS A 57 10.80 12.09 8.37
C CYS A 57 9.44 12.22 7.67
N VAL A 58 8.83 11.07 7.37
CA VAL A 58 7.51 11.01 6.72
C VAL A 58 6.41 11.13 7.78
N SER A 59 5.44 11.99 7.52
CA SER A 59 4.19 12.08 8.29
C SER A 59 3.18 11.02 7.83
N GLU A 60 2.12 10.79 8.61
CA GLU A 60 1.03 9.90 8.17
C GLU A 60 0.33 10.41 6.91
N ASN A 61 0.15 11.74 6.79
CA ASN A 61 -0.43 12.35 5.60
C ASN A 61 0.42 12.13 4.35
N GLU A 62 1.75 12.23 4.47
CA GLU A 62 2.64 11.93 3.36
C GLU A 62 2.66 10.43 3.03
N MET A 63 2.62 9.55 4.02
CA MET A 63 2.51 8.11 3.79
C MET A 63 1.19 7.74 3.08
N ASN A 64 0.08 8.35 3.48
CA ASN A 64 -1.21 8.21 2.79
C ASN A 64 -1.11 8.64 1.33
N ARG A 65 -0.59 9.85 1.06
CA ARG A 65 -0.39 10.35 -0.32
C ARG A 65 0.52 9.43 -1.13
N PHE A 66 1.59 8.90 -0.53
CA PHE A 66 2.48 7.94 -1.17
C PHE A 66 1.72 6.68 -1.62
N ILE A 67 0.91 6.10 -0.74
CA ILE A 67 0.10 4.90 -1.04
C ILE A 67 -0.98 5.21 -2.08
N SER A 68 -1.65 6.36 -1.97
CA SER A 68 -2.62 6.81 -2.97
C SER A 68 -1.98 6.94 -4.36
N ILE A 69 -0.76 7.46 -4.45
CA ILE A 69 -0.02 7.53 -5.71
C ILE A 69 0.29 6.13 -6.23
N LEU A 70 0.73 5.19 -5.38
CA LEU A 70 0.99 3.81 -5.81
C LEU A 70 -0.27 3.15 -6.42
N LEU A 71 -1.43 3.30 -5.80
CA LEU A 71 -2.70 2.80 -6.31
C LEU A 71 -3.03 3.42 -7.69
N MET A 72 -2.82 4.73 -7.84
CA MET A 72 -3.06 5.39 -9.12
C MET A 72 -2.04 5.01 -10.20
N THR A 73 -0.82 4.59 -9.82
CA THR A 73 0.16 4.10 -10.82
C THR A 73 -0.26 2.79 -11.48
N ASP A 74 -1.16 2.03 -10.85
CA ASP A 74 -1.76 0.83 -11.44
C ASP A 74 -2.76 1.21 -12.54
N VAL A 75 -3.50 2.31 -12.35
CA VAL A 75 -4.43 2.86 -13.34
C VAL A 75 -3.70 3.43 -14.56
N TYR A 76 -2.60 4.15 -14.32
CA TYR A 76 -1.80 4.80 -15.35
C TYR A 76 -0.50 4.02 -15.59
N SER A 77 -0.53 2.97 -16.40
CA SER A 77 0.64 2.09 -16.55
C SER A 77 1.80 2.76 -17.34
N PHE A 78 2.79 3.32 -16.63
CA PHE A 78 4.07 3.75 -17.21
C PHE A 78 5.22 2.78 -16.87
N PRO A 79 6.22 2.60 -17.77
CA PRO A 79 7.35 1.70 -17.52
C PRO A 79 8.15 2.02 -16.25
N GLN A 80 8.21 3.30 -15.86
CA GLN A 80 8.95 3.74 -14.68
C GLN A 80 8.19 4.86 -13.97
N GLN A 81 8.05 4.74 -12.64
CA GLN A 81 7.28 5.72 -11.86
C GLN A 81 7.82 7.16 -11.96
N ARG A 82 9.11 7.38 -12.24
CA ARG A 82 9.61 8.76 -12.43
C ARG A 82 8.94 9.49 -13.61
N PHE A 83 8.36 8.75 -14.56
CA PHE A 83 7.71 9.32 -15.74
C PHE A 83 6.46 10.11 -15.38
N PHE A 84 5.78 9.80 -14.28
CA PHE A 84 4.65 10.60 -13.80
C PHE A 84 4.99 12.07 -13.55
N TRP A 85 6.26 12.41 -13.30
CA TRP A 85 6.74 13.76 -13.03
C TRP A 85 7.54 14.40 -14.18
N MET A 86 7.65 13.74 -15.34
CA MET A 86 8.31 14.35 -16.50
C MET A 86 7.34 15.24 -17.27
N ASN A 87 7.83 16.35 -17.82
CA ASN A 87 6.99 17.32 -18.54
C ASN A 87 6.11 16.68 -19.64
N ALA A 88 6.63 15.69 -20.37
CA ALA A 88 5.92 15.05 -21.48
C ALA A 88 4.86 14.01 -21.04
N THR A 89 4.96 13.47 -19.84
CA THR A 89 4.12 12.37 -19.33
C THR A 89 3.53 12.70 -17.96
N ARG A 90 3.39 14.00 -17.68
CA ARG A 90 2.98 14.52 -16.38
C ARG A 90 1.54 14.17 -16.11
N VAL A 91 1.28 13.56 -14.95
CA VAL A 91 -0.09 13.30 -14.48
C VAL A 91 -0.39 14.24 -13.33
N GLU A 92 -1.11 15.33 -13.61
CA GLU A 92 -1.23 16.46 -12.68
C GLU A 92 -1.83 16.06 -11.33
N SER A 93 -2.82 15.15 -11.32
CA SER A 93 -3.44 14.63 -10.09
C SER A 93 -2.44 13.94 -9.15
N LEU A 94 -1.39 13.33 -9.69
CA LEU A 94 -0.33 12.70 -8.90
C LEU A 94 0.76 13.69 -8.52
N THR A 95 1.20 14.50 -9.49
CA THR A 95 2.32 15.41 -9.27
C THR A 95 1.98 16.58 -8.34
N SER A 96 0.71 16.96 -8.26
CA SER A 96 0.20 17.96 -7.32
C SER A 96 0.07 17.43 -5.89
N ALA A 97 -0.18 16.12 -5.72
CA ALA A 97 -0.30 15.50 -4.41
C ALA A 97 1.06 15.36 -3.69
N MET A 98 2.11 15.02 -4.44
CA MET A 98 3.47 14.84 -3.92
C MET A 98 4.50 15.06 -5.03
N SER A 99 5.60 15.76 -4.72
CA SER A 99 6.72 15.92 -5.66
C SER A 99 7.51 14.62 -5.83
N ARG A 100 8.20 14.48 -6.97
CA ARG A 100 9.10 13.33 -7.24
C ARG A 100 10.14 13.16 -6.13
N ASP A 101 10.67 14.28 -5.65
CA ASP A 101 11.78 14.30 -4.69
C ASP A 101 11.30 14.01 -3.25
N GLN A 102 9.99 14.01 -3.01
CA GLN A 102 9.39 13.44 -1.80
C GLN A 102 9.04 11.95 -1.99
N PHE A 103 8.49 11.59 -3.15
CA PHE A 103 8.06 10.21 -3.44
C PHE A 103 9.22 9.22 -3.48
N LEU A 104 10.32 9.55 -4.16
CA LEU A 104 11.44 8.61 -4.36
C LEU A 104 12.17 8.25 -3.05
N PRO A 105 12.45 9.18 -2.12
CA PRO A 105 13.00 8.83 -0.81
C PRO A 105 12.08 7.93 0.02
N ILE A 106 10.76 8.18 0.03
CA ILE A 106 9.80 7.31 0.72
C ILE A 106 9.83 5.91 0.10
N LYS A 107 9.72 5.81 -1.23
CA LYS A 107 9.80 4.53 -1.96
C LYS A 107 11.06 3.74 -1.61
N ARG A 108 12.21 4.41 -1.56
CA ARG A 108 13.50 3.76 -1.29
C ARG A 108 13.62 3.23 0.13
N ASN A 109 12.98 3.89 1.09
CA ASN A 109 13.11 3.60 2.52
C ASN A 109 11.87 2.92 3.10
N ILE A 110 10.92 2.50 2.26
CA ILE A 110 9.69 1.86 2.73
C ILE A 110 10.04 0.58 3.49
N ASN A 111 9.60 0.50 4.74
CA ASN A 111 9.83 -0.65 5.60
C ASN A 111 8.64 -0.86 6.54
N VAL A 112 8.45 -2.09 7.01
CA VAL A 112 7.39 -2.49 7.94
C VAL A 112 7.92 -3.30 9.13
N VAL A 113 9.24 -3.47 9.24
CA VAL A 113 9.93 -4.08 10.38
C VAL A 113 11.15 -3.26 10.78
N ASP A 114 11.58 -3.46 12.02
CA ASP A 114 12.90 -3.03 12.46
C ASP A 114 13.93 -4.07 12.00
N ASN A 115 14.85 -3.64 11.14
CA ASN A 115 15.86 -4.53 10.56
C ASN A 115 16.93 -4.99 11.56
N THR A 116 17.04 -4.33 12.71
CA THR A 116 17.97 -4.74 13.78
C THR A 116 17.57 -6.05 14.45
N ASN A 117 16.31 -6.46 14.28
CA ASN A 117 15.75 -7.69 14.86
C ASN A 117 15.69 -8.86 13.88
N ILE A 118 16.26 -8.72 12.67
CA ILE A 118 16.27 -9.79 11.67
C ILE A 118 17.25 -10.89 12.09
N LEU A 119 16.77 -12.12 12.14
CA LEU A 119 17.60 -13.31 12.37
C LEU A 119 18.47 -13.63 11.14
N ASP A 120 19.59 -14.33 11.38
CA ASP A 120 20.41 -14.86 10.28
C ASP A 120 19.61 -15.85 9.42
N ASN A 121 19.87 -15.90 8.12
CA ASN A 121 19.16 -16.79 7.20
C ASN A 121 19.34 -18.29 7.53
N ASN A 122 20.38 -18.66 8.29
CA ASN A 122 20.62 -20.04 8.73
C ASN A 122 19.97 -20.35 10.08
N ASP A 123 19.36 -19.37 10.76
CA ASP A 123 18.66 -19.61 12.02
C ASP A 123 17.42 -20.48 11.76
N PRO A 124 17.19 -21.56 12.51
CA PRO A 124 16.00 -22.41 12.33
C PRO A 124 14.68 -21.67 12.55
N ASN A 125 14.70 -20.53 13.25
CA ASN A 125 13.52 -19.68 13.49
C ASN A 125 13.41 -18.52 12.48
N PHE A 126 14.27 -18.46 11.46
CA PHE A 126 14.20 -17.44 10.42
C PHE A 126 12.90 -17.56 9.62
N ASP A 127 12.02 -16.57 9.76
CA ASP A 127 10.84 -16.45 8.92
C ASP A 127 11.18 -15.71 7.62
N ARG A 128 11.07 -16.41 6.48
CA ARG A 128 11.30 -15.82 5.15
C ARG A 128 10.36 -14.65 4.84
N ALA A 129 9.17 -14.63 5.45
CA ALA A 129 8.19 -13.57 5.30
C ALA A 129 8.33 -12.47 6.37
N TYR A 130 9.32 -12.54 7.27
CA TYR A 130 9.49 -11.61 8.39
C TYR A 130 9.35 -10.14 7.97
N LYS A 131 10.01 -9.75 6.88
CA LYS A 131 10.02 -8.38 6.36
C LYS A 131 8.66 -7.83 5.96
N VAL A 132 7.66 -8.67 5.73
CA VAL A 132 6.28 -8.27 5.40
C VAL A 132 5.27 -8.76 6.43
N GLY A 133 5.71 -9.59 7.38
CA GLY A 133 4.89 -10.28 8.37
C GLY A 133 3.95 -9.35 9.13
N PRO A 134 4.42 -8.23 9.72
CA PRO A 134 3.54 -7.32 10.44
C PRO A 134 2.39 -6.76 9.58
N LEU A 135 2.68 -6.36 8.34
CA LEU A 135 1.66 -5.85 7.43
C LEU A 135 0.68 -6.95 7.00
N LEU A 136 1.18 -8.16 6.71
CA LEU A 136 0.34 -9.31 6.39
C LEU A 136 -0.58 -9.70 7.56
N ASN A 137 -0.10 -9.59 8.80
CA ASN A 137 -0.91 -9.88 9.97
C ASN A 137 -2.04 -8.87 10.13
N ILE A 138 -1.76 -7.57 9.95
CA ILE A 138 -2.81 -6.53 9.94
C ILE A 138 -3.88 -6.88 8.90
N PHE A 139 -3.47 -7.15 7.66
CA PHE A 139 -4.41 -7.49 6.59
C PHE A 139 -5.23 -8.73 6.95
N LYS A 140 -4.59 -9.81 7.42
CA LYS A 140 -5.30 -11.03 7.82
C LYS A 140 -6.36 -10.76 8.90
N GLU A 141 -6.03 -9.97 9.92
CA GLU A 141 -7.01 -9.64 10.96
C GLU A 141 -8.13 -8.76 10.43
N ASN A 142 -7.85 -7.85 9.51
CA ASN A 142 -8.86 -6.98 8.91
C ASN A 142 -9.78 -7.73 7.95
N PHE A 143 -9.23 -8.58 7.06
CA PHE A 143 -10.02 -9.43 6.18
C PHE A 143 -10.93 -10.41 6.95
N ARG A 144 -10.54 -10.89 8.14
CA ARG A 144 -11.41 -11.74 8.97
C ARG A 144 -12.63 -11.01 9.55
N LYS A 145 -12.58 -9.68 9.66
CA LYS A 145 -13.71 -8.86 10.14
C LYS A 145 -14.72 -8.59 9.02
N ILE A 146 -14.34 -8.77 7.77
CA ILE A 146 -15.21 -8.55 6.62
C ILE A 146 -16.21 -9.72 6.55
N PRO A 147 -17.54 -9.45 6.59
CA PRO A 147 -18.55 -10.49 6.48
C PRO A 147 -18.38 -11.29 5.18
N LYS A 148 -18.52 -12.60 5.24
CA LYS A 148 -18.59 -13.44 4.03
C LYS A 148 -19.98 -13.32 3.42
N GLU A 149 -20.05 -13.00 2.14
CA GLU A 149 -21.32 -12.90 1.41
C GLU A 149 -22.00 -14.27 1.25
N GLU A 150 -21.23 -15.36 1.20
CA GLU A 150 -21.74 -16.73 1.11
C GLU A 150 -21.05 -17.67 2.11
N LYS A 151 -21.80 -18.67 2.61
CA LYS A 151 -21.35 -19.66 3.60
C LYS A 151 -20.51 -20.77 2.98
#